data_AF-A0A6N9ASG2-F1
#
_entry.id   AF-A0A6N9ASG2-F1
#
_cell.length_a   1.000
_cell.length_b   1.000
_cell.length_c   1.000
_cell.angle_alpha   90.00
_cell.angle_beta   90.00
_cell.angle_gamma   90.00
#
_symmetry.space_group_name_H-M   'P 1'
#
loop_
_entity.id
_entity.type
_entity.pdbx_description
1 polymer ?
#
loop_
_entity_poly.entity_id
_entity_poly.type
_entity_poly.pdbx_seq_one_letter_code
_entity_poly.pdbx_strand_id
1 'polypeptide(L)' 'MSIIAKYKIGQIVRHRFFPFRGVVFDVDPEFNNTEEWYESIPEDIRPRKDQPFYHLLAEN' A
#
# COMPACT_ATOMS: atom_id res chain seq x y z
N MET A 1 0.03 16.33 -12.52
CA MET A 1 1.10 15.71 -11.71
C MET A 1 1.16 14.23 -12.09
N SER A 2 2.33 13.67 -12.38
CA SER A 2 2.46 12.22 -12.57
C SER A 2 2.55 11.54 -11.20
N ILE A 3 1.68 10.57 -10.94
CA ILE A 3 1.87 9.60 -9.84
C ILE A 3 3.09 8.73 -10.18
N ILE A 4 4.07 8.68 -9.29
CA ILE A 4 5.29 7.89 -9.49
C ILE A 4 5.40 6.89 -8.35
N ALA A 5 5.47 5.61 -8.71
CA ALA A 5 5.76 4.55 -7.75
C ALA A 5 7.16 4.74 -7.16
N LYS A 6 7.23 4.86 -5.84
CA LYS A 6 8.47 4.97 -5.07
C LYS A 6 9.24 3.64 -4.97
N TYR A 7 8.51 2.52 -4.85
CA TYR A 7 9.09 1.19 -4.71
C TYR A 7 8.88 0.36 -5.98
N LYS A 8 9.76 -0.63 -6.19
CA LYS A 8 9.72 -1.54 -7.35
C LYS A 8 9.25 -2.94 -6.94
N ILE A 9 8.72 -3.69 -7.90
CA ILE A 9 8.46 -5.13 -7.73
C ILE A 9 9.76 -5.85 -7.32
N GLY A 10 9.67 -6.76 -6.35
CA GLY A 10 10.78 -7.47 -5.73
C GLY A 10 11.46 -6.73 -4.57
N GLN A 11 11.11 -5.46 -4.33
CA GLN A 11 11.70 -4.69 -3.23
C GLN A 11 11.11 -5.11 -1.88
N ILE A 12 11.99 -5.33 -0.89
CA ILE A 12 11.59 -5.51 0.51
C ILE A 12 11.28 -4.15 1.12
N VAL A 13 10.08 -4.00 1.69
CA VAL A 13 9.64 -2.80 2.41
C VAL A 13 9.21 -3.13 3.83
N ARG A 14 9.23 -2.12 4.71
CA ARG A 14 8.71 -2.20 6.08
C ARG A 14 7.44 -1.37 6.18
N HIS A 15 6.40 -1.93 6.78
CA HIS A 15 5.18 -1.19 7.01
C HIS A 15 5.40 -0.08 8.05
N ARG A 16 4.76 1.09 7.85
CA ARG A 16 4.96 2.28 8.69
C ARG A 16 4.38 2.12 10.09
N PHE A 17 3.19 1.55 10.19
CA PHE A 17 2.44 1.42 11.45
C PHE A 17 2.56 0.02 12.08
N PHE A 18 2.26 -1.04 11.33
CA PHE A 18 2.41 -2.43 11.78
C PHE A 18 3.85 -2.97 11.67
N PRO A 19 4.27 -3.90 12.55
CA PRO A 19 5.65 -4.37 12.66
C PRO A 19 6.00 -5.52 11.70
N PHE A 20 5.59 -5.45 10.43
CA PHE A 20 5.91 -6.47 9.44
C PHE A 20 6.78 -5.93 8.30
N ARG A 21 7.43 -6.86 7.59
CA ARG A 21 8.11 -6.63 6.32
C ARG A 21 7.40 -7.40 5.22
N GLY A 22 7.49 -6.91 4.00
CA GLY A 22 6.96 -7.63 2.85
C GLY A 22 7.73 -7.33 1.57
N VAL A 23 7.61 -8.24 0.62
CA VAL A 23 8.14 -8.08 -0.74
C VAL A 23 7.01 -7.53 -1.62
N VAL A 24 7.27 -6.42 -2.33
CA VAL A 24 6.34 -5.89 -3.33
C VAL A 24 6.22 -6.87 -4.48
N PHE A 25 5.02 -7.35 -4.80
CA PHE A 25 4.79 -8.21 -5.96
C PHE A 25 3.94 -7.55 -7.06
N ASP A 26 3.16 -6.53 -6.72
CA ASP A 26 2.36 -5.76 -7.68
C ASP A 26 2.11 -4.32 -7.18
N VAL A 27 1.68 -3.44 -8.10
CA VAL A 27 1.40 -2.02 -7.83
C VAL A 27 0.20 -1.52 -8.62
N ASP A 28 -0.84 -1.05 -7.93
CA ASP A 28 -1.89 -0.26 -8.55
C ASP A 28 -1.47 1.22 -8.63
N PRO A 29 -1.75 1.92 -9.75
CA PRO A 29 -1.43 3.35 -9.89
C PRO A 29 -2.22 4.23 -8.91
N GLU A 30 -3.44 3.82 -8.56
CA GLU A 30 -4.35 4.52 -7.66
C GLU A 30 -5.15 3.51 -6.81
N PHE A 31 -5.97 4.01 -5.90
CA PHE A 31 -6.80 3.16 -5.06
C PHE A 31 -7.80 2.34 -5.89
N ASN A 32 -7.75 1.01 -5.76
CA ASN A 32 -8.60 0.07 -6.49
C ASN A 32 -9.30 -0.97 -5.59
N ASN A 33 -9.39 -0.71 -4.28
CA ASN A 33 -10.19 -1.53 -3.36
C ASN A 33 -11.60 -0.95 -3.19
N THR A 34 -12.46 -1.66 -2.46
CA THR A 34 -13.83 -1.19 -2.22
C THR A 34 -13.89 -0.06 -1.19
N GLU A 35 -14.98 0.72 -1.21
CA GLU A 35 -15.18 1.78 -0.21
C GLU A 35 -15.32 1.19 1.20
N GLU A 36 -15.97 0.04 1.35
CA GLU A 36 -16.12 -0.64 2.65
C GLU A 36 -14.76 -1.01 3.24
N TRP A 37 -13.81 -1.46 2.40
CA TRP A 37 -12.44 -1.70 2.85
C TRP A 37 -11.77 -0.41 3.33
N TYR A 38 -11.95 0.69 2.58
CA TYR A 38 -11.39 1.99 2.96
C TYR A 38 -11.94 2.49 4.30
N GLU A 39 -13.26 2.39 4.49
CA GLU A 39 -13.95 2.80 5.71
C GLU A 39 -13.57 1.94 6.92
N SER A 40 -13.22 0.67 6.70
CA SER A 40 -12.76 -0.25 7.76
C SER A 40 -11.42 0.15 8.39
N ILE A 41 -10.64 0.99 7.72
CA ILE A 41 -9.34 1.46 8.21
C ILE A 41 -9.55 2.63 9.18
N PRO A 42 -8.88 2.66 10.36
CA PRO A 42 -8.92 3.81 11.26
C PRO A 42 -8.51 5.12 10.58
N GLU A 43 -9.25 6.20 10.81
CA GLU A 43 -9.10 7.50 10.12
C GLU A 43 -7.67 8.05 10.16
N ASP A 44 -6.97 7.85 11.27
CA ASP A 44 -5.61 8.32 11.52
C ASP A 44 -4.53 7.61 10.70
N ILE A 45 -4.83 6.43 10.15
CA ILE A 45 -3.90 5.66 9.32
C ILE A 45 -4.43 5.38 7.91
N ARG A 46 -5.57 5.97 7.52
CA ARG A 46 -6.13 5.83 6.16
C ARG A 46 -5.13 6.34 5.10
N PRO A 47 -4.80 5.52 4.09
CA PRO A 47 -3.93 5.97 3.00
C PRO A 47 -4.69 6.98 2.13
N ARG A 48 -4.00 7.97 1.58
CA ARG A 48 -4.58 8.81 0.51
C ARG A 48 -4.91 7.96 -0.71
N LYS A 49 -6.05 8.20 -1.36
CA LYS A 49 -6.46 7.44 -2.57
C LYS A 49 -5.66 7.83 -3.83
N ASP A 50 -5.07 9.02 -3.86
CA ASP A 50 -4.32 9.57 -5.01
C ASP A 50 -2.81 9.24 -4.96
N GLN A 51 -2.48 8.00 -4.59
CA GLN A 51 -1.11 7.47 -4.56
C GLN A 51 -1.07 6.04 -5.08
N PRO A 52 0.11 5.52 -5.46
CA PRO A 52 0.27 4.10 -5.78
C PRO A 52 0.01 3.19 -4.58
N PHE A 53 -0.71 2.08 -4.79
CA PHE A 53 -0.98 1.06 -3.77
C PHE A 53 -0.13 -0.18 -4.04
N TYR A 54 0.60 -0.64 -3.02
CA TYR A 54 1.55 -1.73 -3.13
C TYR A 54 0.96 -3.02 -2.57
N HIS A 55 0.99 -4.09 -3.37
CA HIS A 55 0.64 -5.42 -2.92
C HIS A 55 1.88 -6.13 -2.39
N LEU A 56 1.79 -6.63 -1.16
CA LEU A 56 2.91 -7.20 -0.42
C LEU A 56 2.68 -8.67 -0.11
N LEU A 57 3.70 -9.49 -0.36
CA LEU A 57 3.83 -10.78 0.31
C LEU A 57 4.54 -10.51 1.64
N ALA A 58 3.77 -10.49 2.73
CA ALA A 58 4.29 -10.25 4.08
C ALA A 58 4.51 -11.58 4.83
N GLU A 59 5.60 -11.64 5.59
CA GLU A 59 5.88 -12.75 6.52
C GLU A 59 5.67 -12.24 7.96
N ASN A 60 4.99 -13.05 8.78
CA ASN A 60 4.65 -12.76 10.18
C ASN A 60 5.61 -13.49 11.12
#